data_AF-Q0DR08-F1
#
_entry.id   AF-Q0DR08-F1
#
_cell.length_a   1.000
_cell.length_b   1.000
_cell.length_c   1.000
_cell.angle_alpha   90.00
_cell.angle_beta   90.00
_cell.angle_gamma   90.00
#
_symmetry.space_group_name_H-M   'P 1'
#
loop_
_entity.id
_entity.type
_entity.pdbx_description
1 polymer ?
#
loop_
_entity_poly.entity_id
_entity_poly.type
_entity_poly.pdbx_seq_one_letter_code
_entity_poly.pdbx_strand_id
1 'polypeptide(L)'
;MRQHILELLMKKFSEKHRMKRLEARLYIPLYEEDKEECNEMILELAKLDFYLLQRLHREEVKEICEWYHGLESPRELFYARHRPAEAYFWALGVYYEPEYAKPRKLLAKFIATITPYDDTFDNYGLWKELQPFADVMQRFCSTSRSHFEKIILSKFQLYTYQI
;
A
#
# COMPACT_ATOMS: atom_id res chain seq x y z
N MET A 1 -0.97 5.13 35.61
CA MET A 1 -0.29 6.06 34.65
C MET A 1 -0.31 5.52 33.22
N ARG A 2 0.02 4.24 32.96
CA ARG A 2 -0.09 3.62 31.61
C ARG A 2 -1.51 3.55 31.04
N GLN A 3 -2.51 3.13 31.82
CA GLN A 3 -3.93 3.13 31.39
C GLN A 3 -4.43 4.53 31.01
N HIS A 4 -4.07 5.54 31.79
CA HIS A 4 -4.45 6.93 31.50
C HIS A 4 -3.80 7.46 30.21
N ILE A 5 -2.55 7.06 29.91
CA ILE A 5 -1.90 7.40 28.64
C ILE A 5 -2.55 6.64 27.48
N LEU A 6 -2.93 5.37 27.65
CA LEU A 6 -3.62 4.59 26.63
C LEU A 6 -5.02 5.15 26.34
N GLU A 7 -5.80 5.51 27.37
CA GLU A 7 -7.07 6.22 27.22
C GLU A 7 -6.89 7.56 26.51
N LEU A 8 -5.88 8.34 26.89
CA LEU A 8 -5.58 9.62 26.25
C LEU A 8 -5.14 9.43 24.79
N LEU A 9 -4.42 8.37 24.45
CA LEU A 9 -4.04 8.04 23.06
C LEU A 9 -5.21 7.52 22.23
N MET A 10 -6.14 6.77 22.83
CA MET A 10 -7.36 6.28 22.16
C MET A 10 -8.40 7.39 22.00
N LYS A 11 -8.51 8.34 22.94
CA LYS A 11 -9.37 9.54 22.80
C LYS A 11 -8.79 10.60 21.86
N LYS A 12 -7.47 10.79 21.83
CA LYS A 12 -6.84 11.89 21.06
C LYS A 12 -6.78 11.65 19.55
N PHE A 13 -6.90 10.40 19.11
CA PHE A 13 -7.17 10.03 17.73
C PHE A 13 -8.46 9.22 17.72
N SER A 14 -9.58 9.89 17.45
CA SER A 14 -10.92 9.26 17.33
C SER A 14 -10.82 7.89 16.66
N GLU A 15 -11.44 6.86 17.27
CA GLU A 15 -11.53 5.48 16.77
C GLU A 15 -12.00 5.36 15.31
N LYS A 16 -12.60 6.44 14.76
CA LYS A 16 -13.01 6.55 13.36
C LYS A 16 -11.86 6.73 12.37
N HIS A 17 -10.68 7.17 12.82
CA HIS A 17 -9.55 7.51 11.94
C HIS A 17 -8.38 6.52 12.02
N ARG A 18 -8.53 5.42 12.78
CA ARG A 18 -7.48 4.42 12.96
C ARG A 18 -7.71 3.24 12.04
N MET A 19 -6.63 2.74 11.42
CA MET A 19 -6.68 1.51 10.63
C MET A 19 -7.11 0.34 11.52
N LYS A 20 -8.24 -0.29 11.17
CA LYS A 20 -8.86 -1.33 12.00
C LYS A 20 -7.94 -2.51 12.29
N ARG A 21 -7.08 -2.89 11.34
CA ARG A 21 -6.06 -3.94 11.56
C ARG A 21 -4.98 -3.55 12.57
N LEU A 22 -4.55 -2.29 12.61
CA LEU A 22 -3.60 -1.83 13.62
C LEU A 22 -4.26 -1.78 15.00
N GLU A 23 -5.50 -1.34 15.05
CA GLU A 23 -6.30 -1.30 16.28
C GLU A 23 -6.47 -2.71 16.85
N ALA A 24 -6.91 -3.68 16.05
CA ALA A 24 -7.05 -5.08 16.48
C ALA A 24 -5.73 -5.66 17.01
N ARG A 25 -4.60 -5.40 16.34
CA ARG A 25 -3.28 -5.86 16.78
C ARG A 25 -2.88 -5.29 18.14
N LEU A 26 -3.24 -4.04 18.43
CA LEU A 26 -2.92 -3.36 19.68
C LEU A 26 -3.90 -3.74 20.80
N TYR A 27 -5.16 -4.00 20.46
CA TYR A 27 -6.23 -4.24 21.44
C TYR A 27 -6.27 -5.69 21.92
N ILE A 28 -6.01 -6.69 21.07
CA ILE A 28 -6.05 -8.11 21.47
C ILE A 28 -5.19 -8.40 22.73
N PRO A 29 -3.93 -7.94 22.84
CA PRO A 29 -3.13 -8.15 24.05
C PRO A 29 -3.67 -7.41 25.27
N LEU A 30 -4.23 -6.21 25.07
CA LEU A 30 -4.84 -5.43 26.17
C LEU A 30 -6.09 -6.12 26.71
N TYR A 31 -6.90 -6.70 25.82
CA TYR A 31 -8.09 -7.46 26.18
C TYR A 31 -7.75 -8.77 26.91
N GLU A 32 -6.60 -9.38 26.60
CA GLU A 32 -6.09 -10.57 27.30
C GLU A 32 -5.59 -10.26 28.73
N GLU A 33 -5.08 -9.05 28.96
CA GLU A 33 -4.62 -8.63 30.29
C GLU A 33 -5.77 -8.30 31.25
N ASP A 34 -6.96 -7.96 30.73
CA ASP A 34 -8.13 -7.57 31.51
C ASP A 34 -8.95 -8.79 32.00
N LYS A 35 -8.51 -9.40 33.10
CA LYS A 35 -9.14 -10.63 33.62
C LYS A 35 -10.59 -10.47 34.11
N GLU A 36 -11.09 -9.25 34.31
CA GLU A 36 -12.45 -9.03 34.81
C GLU A 36 -13.47 -8.94 33.67
N GLU A 37 -13.09 -8.37 32.53
CA GLU A 37 -13.97 -8.20 31.36
C GLU A 37 -13.64 -9.15 30.19
N CYS A 38 -12.52 -9.89 30.27
CA CYS A 38 -12.11 -10.80 29.21
C CYS A 38 -13.01 -12.04 29.13
N ASN A 39 -13.65 -12.21 27.98
CA ASN A 39 -14.32 -13.44 27.59
C ASN A 39 -13.35 -14.29 26.77
N GLU A 40 -12.97 -15.45 27.31
CA GLU A 40 -11.98 -16.36 26.69
C GLU A 40 -12.38 -16.79 25.27
N MET A 41 -13.66 -17.06 25.01
CA MET A 41 -14.14 -17.46 23.68
C MET A 41 -13.99 -16.32 22.66
N ILE A 42 -14.28 -15.08 23.07
CA ILE A 42 -14.14 -13.91 22.19
C ILE A 42 -12.66 -13.63 21.90
N LEU A 43 -11.79 -13.75 22.92
CA LEU A 43 -10.35 -13.58 22.76
C LEU A 43 -9.76 -14.63 21.81
N GLU A 44 -10.14 -15.90 21.95
CA GLU A 44 -9.68 -16.97 21.08
C GLU A 44 -10.13 -16.75 19.63
N LEU A 45 -11.40 -16.38 19.43
CA LEU A 45 -11.93 -16.05 18.11
C LEU A 45 -11.16 -14.87 17.47
N ALA A 46 -10.94 -13.79 18.22
CA ALA A 46 -10.22 -12.61 17.73
C ALA A 46 -8.78 -12.94 17.34
N LYS A 47 -8.09 -13.77 18.12
CA LYS A 47 -6.73 -14.25 17.80
C LYS A 47 -6.73 -15.08 16.52
N LEU A 48 -7.61 -16.07 16.42
CA LEU A 48 -7.70 -16.98 15.27
C LEU A 48 -8.01 -16.21 13.97
N ASP A 49 -9.00 -15.32 14.00
CA ASP A 49 -9.34 -14.45 12.87
C ASP A 49 -8.15 -13.56 12.46
N PHE A 50 -7.48 -12.95 13.46
CA PHE A 50 -6.32 -12.11 13.19
C PHE A 50 -5.20 -12.88 12.50
N TYR A 51 -4.92 -14.11 12.93
CA TYR A 51 -3.91 -14.98 12.33
C TYR A 51 -4.28 -15.43 10.92
N LEU A 52 -5.54 -15.80 10.68
CA LEU A 52 -6.01 -16.22 9.36
C LEU A 52 -5.87 -15.09 8.34
N LEU A 53 -6.37 -13.89 8.67
CA LEU A 53 -6.22 -12.71 7.80
C LEU A 53 -4.76 -12.31 7.63
N GLN A 54 -3.94 -12.38 8.69
CA GLN A 54 -2.53 -12.07 8.58
C GLN A 54 -1.80 -13.01 7.61
N ARG A 55 -2.16 -14.30 7.58
CA ARG A 55 -1.61 -15.26 6.62
C ARG A 55 -1.96 -14.86 5.19
N LEU A 56 -3.24 -14.59 4.91
CA LEU A 56 -3.70 -14.14 3.60
C LEU A 56 -2.94 -12.88 3.14
N HIS A 57 -2.85 -11.87 4.00
CA HIS A 57 -2.15 -10.63 3.66
C HIS A 57 -0.66 -10.82 3.44
N ARG A 58 0.00 -11.76 4.13
CA ARG A 58 1.43 -12.08 3.88
C ARG A 58 1.63 -12.69 2.50
N GLU A 59 0.73 -13.57 2.08
CA GLU A 59 0.75 -14.16 0.74
C GLU A 59 0.54 -13.08 -0.32
N GLU A 60 -0.41 -12.16 -0.11
CA GLU A 60 -0.62 -11.02 -1.01
C GLU A 60 0.58 -10.05 -1.07
N VAL A 61 1.20 -9.70 0.07
CA VAL A 61 2.43 -8.88 0.09
C VAL A 61 3.53 -9.55 -0.73
N LYS A 62 3.72 -10.86 -0.56
CA LYS A 62 4.71 -11.61 -1.30
C LYS A 62 4.45 -11.52 -2.81
N GLU A 63 3.21 -11.74 -3.24
CA GLU A 63 2.80 -11.62 -4.65
C GLU A 63 3.09 -10.22 -5.21
N ILE A 64 2.78 -9.16 -4.45
CA ILE A 64 3.05 -7.77 -4.86
C ILE A 64 4.54 -7.49 -4.94
N CYS A 65 5.33 -7.95 -3.97
CA CYS A 65 6.78 -7.79 -3.99
C CYS A 65 7.42 -8.56 -5.14
N GLU A 66 7.03 -9.81 -5.38
CA GLU A 66 7.54 -10.61 -6.50
C GLU A 66 7.16 -9.99 -7.84
N TRP A 67 5.90 -9.57 -8.00
CA TRP A 67 5.46 -8.79 -9.14
C TRP A 67 6.35 -7.57 -9.32
N TYR A 68 6.52 -6.73 -8.28
CA TYR A 68 7.28 -5.49 -8.38
C TYR A 68 8.77 -5.69 -8.69
N HIS A 69 9.41 -6.76 -8.19
CA HIS A 69 10.83 -7.02 -8.47
C HIS A 69 11.04 -7.78 -9.79
N GLY A 70 9.99 -8.40 -10.34
CA GLY A 70 10.00 -8.97 -11.69
C GLY A 70 9.96 -7.92 -12.80
N LEU A 71 9.79 -6.66 -12.42
CA LEU A 71 9.74 -5.50 -13.29
C LEU A 71 11.16 -5.07 -13.69
N GLU A 72 11.34 -4.57 -14.93
CA GLU A 72 12.62 -3.97 -15.35
C GLU A 72 12.82 -2.59 -14.70
N SER A 73 11.73 -1.87 -14.43
CA SER A 73 11.70 -0.50 -13.91
C SER A 73 12.49 -0.25 -12.61
N PRO A 74 12.46 -1.10 -11.56
CA PRO A 74 13.28 -0.89 -10.36
C PRO A 74 14.78 -0.95 -10.59
N ARG A 75 15.24 -1.52 -11.72
CA ARG A 75 16.65 -1.55 -12.09
C ARG A 75 17.07 -0.27 -12.82
N GLU A 76 16.17 0.32 -13.59
CA GLU A 76 16.42 1.55 -14.36
C GLU A 76 16.30 2.81 -13.50
N LEU A 77 15.38 2.81 -12.54
CA LEU A 77 15.05 3.97 -11.71
C LEU A 77 15.78 3.98 -10.37
N PHE A 78 17.11 3.86 -10.39
CA PHE A 78 17.94 3.76 -9.18
C PHE A 78 17.76 4.93 -8.19
N TYR A 79 17.24 6.07 -8.64
CA TYR A 79 16.98 7.26 -7.81
C TYR A 79 15.62 7.23 -7.10
N ALA A 80 14.68 6.37 -7.55
CA ALA A 80 13.32 6.34 -7.04
C ALA A 80 13.18 5.41 -5.82
N ARG A 81 12.16 5.69 -5.00
CA ARG A 81 11.81 4.90 -3.82
C ARG A 81 11.01 3.67 -4.23
N HIS A 82 11.67 2.53 -4.20
CA HIS A 82 11.06 1.22 -4.45
C HIS A 82 10.49 0.61 -3.17
N ARG A 83 9.21 0.86 -2.88
CA ARG A 83 8.55 0.47 -1.60
C ARG A 83 7.27 -0.36 -1.80
N PRO A 84 7.31 -1.51 -2.49
CA PRO A 84 6.11 -2.31 -2.79
C PRO A 84 5.40 -2.84 -1.53
N ALA A 85 6.15 -3.18 -0.47
CA ALA A 85 5.56 -3.63 0.79
C ALA A 85 4.80 -2.50 1.51
N GLU A 86 5.31 -1.27 1.46
CA GLU A 86 4.62 -0.10 2.02
C GLU A 86 3.39 0.26 1.19
N ALA A 87 3.50 0.20 -0.14
CA ALA A 87 2.35 0.38 -1.03
C ALA A 87 1.20 -0.59 -0.70
N TYR A 88 1.52 -1.86 -0.42
CA TYR A 88 0.52 -2.81 0.06
C TYR A 88 -0.01 -2.45 1.44
N PHE A 89 0.84 -2.02 2.37
CA PHE A 89 0.40 -1.58 3.70
C PHE A 89 -0.61 -0.42 3.64
N TRP A 90 -0.42 0.52 2.72
CA TRP A 90 -1.40 1.58 2.43
C TRP A 90 -2.73 1.02 1.91
N ALA A 91 -2.68 0.09 0.95
CA ALA A 91 -3.88 -0.56 0.43
C ALA A 91 -4.64 -1.37 1.50
N LEU A 92 -3.90 -2.03 2.40
CA LEU A 92 -4.46 -2.76 3.55
C LEU A 92 -5.19 -1.83 4.53
N GLY A 93 -4.73 -0.58 4.66
CA GLY A 93 -5.40 0.43 5.47
C GLY A 93 -6.78 0.83 4.94
N VAL A 94 -7.01 0.66 3.63
CA VAL A 94 -8.29 0.96 2.97
C VAL A 94 -9.24 -0.24 3.04
N TYR A 95 -8.77 -1.43 2.69
CA TYR A 95 -9.56 -2.67 2.72
C TYR A 95 -8.76 -3.79 3.38
N TYR A 96 -9.26 -4.36 4.47
CA TYR A 96 -8.59 -5.48 5.15
C TYR A 96 -9.38 -6.79 5.07
N GLU A 97 -10.64 -6.71 4.68
CA GLU A 97 -11.52 -7.85 4.58
C GLU A 97 -11.07 -8.77 3.42
N PRO A 98 -11.26 -10.09 3.56
CA PRO A 98 -10.76 -11.06 2.60
C PRO A 98 -11.42 -10.94 1.21
N GLU A 99 -12.67 -10.49 1.15
CA GLU A 99 -13.44 -10.30 -0.09
C GLU A 99 -12.80 -9.26 -1.02
N TYR A 100 -12.05 -8.32 -0.45
CA TYR A 100 -11.41 -7.22 -1.17
C TYR A 100 -9.96 -7.52 -1.58
N ALA A 101 -9.55 -8.80 -1.64
CA ALA A 101 -8.20 -9.17 -2.08
C ALA A 101 -7.83 -8.62 -3.47
N LYS A 102 -8.73 -8.73 -4.45
CA LYS A 102 -8.48 -8.20 -5.80
C LYS A 102 -8.29 -6.67 -5.82
N PRO A 103 -9.24 -5.86 -5.32
CA PRO A 103 -9.06 -4.41 -5.32
C PRO A 103 -7.88 -3.94 -4.45
N ARG A 104 -7.59 -4.62 -3.32
CA ARG A 104 -6.42 -4.32 -2.50
C ARG A 104 -5.11 -4.53 -3.25
N LYS A 105 -4.96 -5.66 -3.95
CA LYS A 105 -3.79 -5.91 -4.79
C LYS A 105 -3.67 -4.91 -5.94
N LEU A 106 -4.79 -4.58 -6.60
CA LEU A 106 -4.81 -3.58 -7.66
C LEU A 106 -4.36 -2.20 -7.15
N LEU A 107 -4.88 -1.78 -6.00
CA LEU A 107 -4.50 -0.53 -5.36
C LEU A 107 -3.02 -0.52 -4.94
N ALA A 108 -2.51 -1.63 -4.39
CA ALA A 108 -1.11 -1.77 -4.04
C ALA A 108 -0.19 -1.64 -5.27
N LYS A 109 -0.55 -2.27 -6.39
CA LYS A 109 0.19 -2.14 -7.66
C LYS A 109 0.16 -0.70 -8.18
N PHE A 110 -1.01 -0.06 -8.14
CA PHE A 110 -1.18 1.33 -8.54
C PHE A 110 -0.29 2.27 -7.70
N ILE A 111 -0.32 2.15 -6.37
CA ILE A 111 0.52 2.95 -5.46
C ILE A 111 2.01 2.68 -5.72
N ALA A 112 2.42 1.42 -5.85
CA ALA A 112 3.82 1.07 -6.12
C ALA A 112 4.32 1.62 -7.47
N THR A 113 3.41 1.80 -8.43
CA THR A 113 3.71 2.34 -9.77
C THR A 113 3.78 3.86 -9.76
N ILE A 114 2.90 4.55 -9.02
CA ILE A 114 2.90 6.02 -8.97
C ILE A 114 4.05 6.60 -8.17
N THR A 115 4.57 5.89 -7.16
CA THR A 115 5.66 6.39 -6.31
C THR A 115 6.94 6.77 -7.09
N PRO A 116 7.47 5.95 -8.01
CA PRO A 116 8.61 6.37 -8.83
C PRO A 116 8.33 7.57 -9.74
N TYR A 117 7.09 7.70 -10.25
CA TYR A 117 6.71 8.86 -11.04
C TYR A 117 6.71 10.12 -10.17
N ASP A 118 6.11 10.07 -8.99
CA ASP A 118 6.12 11.16 -8.00
C ASP A 118 7.56 11.62 -7.68
N ASP A 119 8.46 10.67 -7.40
CA ASP A 119 9.89 10.96 -7.18
C ASP A 119 10.57 11.64 -8.37
N THR A 120 10.13 11.30 -9.58
CA THR A 120 10.64 11.92 -10.81
C THR A 120 10.21 13.37 -10.88
N PHE A 121 8.94 13.68 -10.62
CA PHE A 121 8.46 15.05 -10.66
C PHE A 121 9.03 15.92 -9.54
N ASP A 122 9.21 15.35 -8.35
CA ASP A 122 9.63 16.10 -7.18
C ASP A 122 11.14 16.36 -7.14
N ASN A 123 11.96 15.35 -7.51
CA ASN A 123 13.39 15.37 -7.18
C ASN A 123 14.33 15.21 -8.37
N TYR A 124 13.87 14.70 -9.53
CA TYR A 124 14.78 14.32 -10.61
C TYR A 124 14.49 14.98 -11.97
N GLY A 125 13.24 15.30 -12.25
CA GLY A 125 12.77 15.72 -13.56
C GLY A 125 13.16 17.16 -13.88
N LEU A 126 13.82 17.34 -15.02
CA LEU A 126 14.00 18.66 -15.61
C LEU A 126 12.66 19.11 -16.22
N TRP A 127 12.29 20.37 -16.05
CA TRP A 127 11.03 20.92 -16.59
C TRP A 127 10.81 20.59 -18.09
N LYS A 128 11.87 20.63 -18.89
CA LYS A 128 11.85 20.29 -20.33
C LYS A 128 11.49 18.83 -20.62
N GLU A 129 11.77 17.92 -19.69
CA GLU A 129 11.43 16.50 -19.79
C GLU A 129 10.05 16.22 -19.17
N LEU A 130 9.68 16.93 -18.10
CA LEU A 130 8.41 16.76 -17.40
C LEU A 130 7.21 17.30 -18.19
N GLN A 131 7.36 18.42 -18.91
CA GLN A 131 6.27 19.05 -19.63
C GLN A 131 5.70 18.14 -20.76
N PRO A 132 6.52 17.53 -21.64
CA PRO A 132 6.03 16.55 -22.60
C PRO A 132 5.39 15.32 -21.94
N PHE A 133 5.94 14.86 -20.82
CA PHE A 133 5.37 13.73 -20.09
C PHE A 133 3.98 14.06 -19.53
N ALA A 134 3.82 15.23 -18.91
CA ALA A 134 2.54 15.70 -18.36
C ALA A 134 1.49 15.89 -19.46
N ASP A 135 1.88 16.46 -20.61
CA ASP A 135 1.00 16.64 -21.76
C ASP A 135 0.46 15.31 -22.29
N VAL A 136 1.29 14.27 -22.30
CA VAL A 136 0.88 12.94 -22.77
C VAL A 136 -0.03 12.26 -21.75
N MET A 137 0.29 12.36 -20.46
CA MET A 137 -0.58 11.88 -19.38
C MET A 137 -1.94 12.59 -19.39
N GLN A 138 -2.00 13.87 -19.73
CA GLN A 138 -3.26 14.62 -19.80
C GLN A 138 -4.12 14.21 -20.99
N ARG A 139 -3.51 13.85 -22.14
CA ARG A 139 -4.24 13.53 -23.37
C ARG A 139 -4.80 12.10 -23.40
N PHE A 140 -4.18 11.17 -22.68
CA PHE A 140 -4.61 9.77 -22.52
C PHE A 140 -5.21 9.13 -23.81
N CYS A 141 -4.67 9.49 -24.98
CA CYS A 141 -5.26 9.15 -26.27
C CYS A 141 -4.45 8.01 -26.93
N SER A 142 -5.13 7.10 -27.61
CA SER A 142 -4.48 5.94 -28.27
C SER A 142 -3.39 6.36 -29.28
N THR A 143 -3.50 7.56 -29.88
CA THR A 143 -2.57 8.11 -30.87
C THR A 143 -1.29 8.69 -30.24
N SER A 144 -1.33 9.16 -28.98
CA SER A 144 -0.14 9.67 -28.28
C SER A 144 0.70 8.56 -27.62
N ARG A 145 0.25 7.30 -27.70
CA ARG A 145 0.96 6.12 -27.20
C ARG A 145 2.37 5.99 -27.75
N SER A 146 2.61 6.24 -29.03
CA SER A 146 3.95 6.06 -29.63
C SER A 146 5.00 7.07 -29.14
N HIS A 147 4.58 8.29 -28.78
CA HIS A 147 5.43 9.30 -28.14
C HIS A 147 5.56 9.05 -26.63
N PHE A 148 4.47 8.63 -25.98
CA PHE A 148 4.49 8.18 -24.59
C PHE A 148 5.47 7.03 -24.42
N GLU A 149 5.32 5.98 -25.21
CA GLU A 149 6.18 4.80 -25.26
C GLU A 149 7.61 5.19 -25.56
N LYS A 150 7.94 6.16 -26.41
CA LYS A 150 9.36 6.55 -26.57
C LYS A 150 9.97 7.24 -25.35
N ILE A 151 9.22 8.13 -24.69
CA ILE A 151 9.68 8.86 -23.50
C ILE A 151 9.77 7.90 -22.31
N ILE A 152 8.74 7.07 -22.12
CA ILE A 152 8.63 6.00 -21.13
C ILE A 152 9.67 4.90 -21.42
N LEU A 153 9.78 4.33 -22.61
CA LEU A 153 10.78 3.27 -22.93
C LEU A 153 12.23 3.75 -22.87
N SER A 154 12.51 5.06 -22.93
CA SER A 154 13.88 5.57 -22.78
C SER A 154 14.34 5.74 -21.32
N LYS A 155 13.42 5.76 -20.34
CA LYS A 155 13.75 5.96 -18.91
C LYS A 155 12.92 5.16 -17.88
N PHE A 156 11.80 4.57 -18.28
CA PHE A 156 10.70 4.04 -17.46
C PHE A 156 9.96 2.89 -18.16
N GLN A 157 10.61 1.79 -18.54
CA GLN A 157 9.86 0.66 -19.13
C GLN A 157 8.69 0.20 -18.22
N LEU A 158 7.43 0.53 -18.56
CA LEU A 158 6.27 0.29 -17.69
C LEU A 158 5.03 -0.26 -18.43
N TYR A 159 4.57 -1.41 -17.94
CA TYR A 159 3.20 -1.78 -17.52
C TYR A 159 1.99 -1.45 -18.39
N THR A 160 1.97 -1.87 -19.66
CA THR A 160 0.71 -1.85 -20.43
C THR A 160 -0.01 -3.20 -20.55
N TYR A 161 0.56 -4.31 -20.05
CA TYR A 161 -0.01 -5.65 -20.28
C TYR A 161 -0.38 -6.48 -19.03
N GLN A 162 -0.27 -5.97 -17.80
CA GLN A 162 -0.48 -6.79 -16.58
C GLN A 162 -1.20 -6.10 -15.40
N ILE A 163 -1.97 -5.05 -15.67
CA ILE A 163 -2.96 -4.52 -14.72
C ILE A 163 -4.32 -5.14 -15.04
#